data_AF-A0A2X5RCJ9-F1
#
_entry.id   AF-A0A2X5RCJ9-F1
#
_cell.length_a   1.000
_cell.length_b   1.000
_cell.length_c   1.000
_cell.angle_alpha   90.00
_cell.angle_beta   90.00
_cell.angle_gamma   90.00
#
_symmetry.space_group_name_H-M   'P 1'
#
loop_
_entity.id
_entity.type
_entity.pdbx_description
1 polymer ?
#
loop_
_entity_poly.entity_id
_entity_poly.type
_entity_poly.pdbx_seq_one_letter_code
_entity_poly.pdbx_strand_id
1 'polypeptide(L)'
;MLGKLVTGDIKLKNLSGPISIAQGAGISAEYGVIYYLMFLALISVNLGIINLVPLPVLDGGHLLFLLIEKIKGGPVSERVQDFSYRIGSIALVLLMGLALFNDFSRL
;
A
#
# COMPACT_ATOMS: atom_id res chain seq x y z
N MET A 1 -1.93 -15.00 3.21
CA MET A 1 -1.84 -13.53 3.41
C MET A 1 -3.19 -12.83 3.22
N LEU A 2 -4.00 -13.20 2.22
CA LEU A 2 -5.33 -12.62 1.96
C LEU A 2 -6.33 -12.65 3.13
N GLY A 3 -6.38 -13.73 3.92
CA GLY A 3 -7.29 -13.82 5.08
C GLY A 3 -6.97 -12.85 6.24
N LYS A 4 -5.71 -12.41 6.36
CA LYS A 4 -5.28 -11.47 7.42
C LYS A 4 -5.66 -10.01 7.13
N LEU A 5 -6.00 -9.69 5.87
CA LEU A 5 -6.57 -8.40 5.48
C LEU A 5 -8.03 -8.25 5.95
N VAL A 6 -8.77 -9.37 6.06
CA VAL A 6 -10.19 -9.37 6.43
C VAL A 6 -10.40 -9.39 7.95
N THR A 7 -9.48 -10.00 8.71
CA THR A 7 -9.59 -10.09 10.18
C THR A 7 -9.06 -8.86 10.94
N GLY A 8 -8.55 -7.82 10.24
CA GLY A 8 -7.97 -6.64 10.90
C GLY A 8 -6.69 -6.92 11.69
N ASP A 9 -6.12 -8.12 11.55
CA ASP A 9 -5.00 -8.62 12.35
C ASP A 9 -3.63 -8.26 11.73
N ILE A 10 -3.61 -7.21 10.89
CA ILE A 10 -2.39 -6.51 10.54
C ILE A 10 -2.10 -5.58 11.70
N LYS A 11 -1.54 -6.13 12.77
CA LYS A 11 -0.90 -5.33 13.82
C LYS A 11 -0.02 -4.32 13.10
N LEU A 12 -0.13 -3.04 13.46
CA LEU A 12 0.76 -1.95 13.01
C LEU A 12 2.26 -2.29 13.17
N LYS A 13 2.59 -3.37 13.91
CA LYS A 13 3.89 -4.06 13.93
C LYS A 13 4.41 -4.63 12.61
N ASN A 14 3.54 -5.10 11.72
CA ASN A 14 3.91 -5.69 10.43
C ASN A 14 3.93 -4.69 9.27
N LEU A 15 3.54 -3.44 9.51
CA LEU A 15 3.78 -2.36 8.57
C LEU A 15 5.25 -1.96 8.73
N SER A 16 6.13 -2.61 7.97
CA SER A 16 7.50 -2.14 7.80
C SER A 16 7.42 -0.78 7.11
N GLY A 17 7.66 0.30 7.85
CA GLY A 17 7.70 1.61 7.23
C GLY A 17 8.97 1.80 6.38
N PRO A 18 9.10 2.97 5.72
CA PRO A 18 10.19 3.24 4.79
C PRO A 18 11.59 3.01 5.39
N ILE A 19 11.77 3.31 6.67
CA ILE A 19 13.06 3.16 7.35
C ILE A 19 13.37 1.68 7.57
N SER A 20 12.37 0.91 8.01
CA SER A 20 12.52 -0.54 8.22
C SER A 20 12.84 -1.27 6.90
N ILE A 21 12.23 -0.83 5.80
CA ILE A 21 12.53 -1.36 4.46
C ILE A 21 13.98 -1.04 4.06
N ALA A 22 14.44 0.20 4.29
CA ALA A 22 15.82 0.60 3.99
C ALA A 22 16.85 -0.21 4.80
N GLN A 23 16.59 -0.46 6.09
CA GLN A 23 17.45 -1.29 6.92
C GLN A 23 17.49 -2.75 6.43
N GLY A 24 16.33 -3.33 6.10
CA GLY A 24 16.25 -4.67 5.52
C GLY A 24 16.97 -4.79 4.17
N ALA A 25 16.92 -3.74 3.36
CA ALA A 25 17.66 -3.64 2.11
C ALA A 25 19.18 -3.63 2.35
N GLY A 26 19.66 -2.88 3.35
CA GLY A 26 21.08 -2.86 3.74
C GLY A 26 21.57 -4.22 4.21
N ILE A 27 20.84 -4.86 5.13
CA ILE A 27 21.16 -6.19 5.66
C ILE A 27 21.19 -7.23 4.54
N SER A 28 20.19 -7.24 3.65
CA SER A 28 20.16 -8.19 2.52
C SER A 28 21.28 -7.95 1.50
N ALA A 29 21.74 -6.72 1.34
CA ALA A 29 22.91 -6.40 0.50
C ALA A 29 24.22 -6.94 1.10
N GLU A 30 24.38 -6.93 2.42
CA GLU A 30 25.54 -7.51 3.10
C GLU A 30 25.64 -9.03 2.89
N TYR A 31 24.50 -9.73 2.80
CA TYR A 31 24.45 -11.16 2.47
C TYR A 31 24.73 -11.47 0.98
N GLY A 32 24.76 -10.45 0.12
CA GLY A 32 25.11 -10.55 -1.30
C GLY A 32 23.96 -10.30 -2.27
N VAL A 33 24.30 -10.19 -3.56
CA VAL A 33 23.38 -9.73 -4.62
C VAL A 33 22.13 -10.61 -4.76
N ILE A 34 22.25 -11.93 -4.60
CA ILE A 34 21.10 -12.85 -4.72
C ILE A 34 20.08 -12.58 -3.61
N TYR A 35 20.53 -12.40 -2.36
CA TYR A 35 19.66 -12.12 -1.22
C TYR A 35 19.02 -10.74 -1.34
N TYR A 36 19.77 -9.74 -1.80
CA TYR A 36 19.25 -8.42 -2.09
C TYR A 36 18.15 -8.43 -3.17
N LEU A 37 18.37 -9.14 -4.28
CA LEU A 37 17.36 -9.28 -5.34
C LEU A 37 16.11 -10.01 -4.85
N MET A 38 16.28 -11.04 -4.01
CA MET A 38 15.14 -11.71 -3.37
C MET A 38 14.36 -10.79 -2.43
N PHE A 39 15.07 -9.97 -1.64
CA PHE A 39 14.44 -8.98 -0.78
C PHE A 39 13.65 -7.95 -1.59
N LEU A 40 14.25 -7.41 -2.65
CA LEU A 40 13.57 -6.49 -3.57
C LEU A 40 12.34 -7.12 -4.20
N ALA A 41 12.44 -8.36 -4.70
CA ALA A 41 11.31 -9.08 -5.26
C ALA A 41 10.16 -9.24 -4.25
N LEU A 42 10.48 -9.59 -3.00
CA LEU A 42 9.50 -9.69 -1.93
C LEU A 42 8.80 -8.35 -1.67
N ILE A 43 9.56 -7.25 -1.57
CA ILE A 43 9.00 -5.91 -1.37
C ILE A 43 8.13 -5.49 -2.56
N SER A 44 8.59 -5.70 -3.79
CA SER A 44 7.84 -5.37 -5.00
C SER A 44 6.50 -6.10 -5.08
N VAL A 45 6.47 -7.41 -4.77
CA VAL A 45 5.23 -8.19 -4.73
C VAL A 45 4.28 -7.66 -3.67
N ASN A 46 4.77 -7.37 -2.46
CA ASN A 46 3.96 -6.82 -1.39
C ASN A 46 3.37 -5.45 -1.75
N LEU A 47 4.17 -4.55 -2.34
CA LEU A 47 3.72 -3.23 -2.78
C LEU A 47 2.68 -3.35 -3.90
N GLY A 48 2.90 -4.27 -4.85
CA GLY A 48 1.93 -4.56 -5.92
C GLY A 48 0.58 -5.01 -5.37
N ILE A 49 0.56 -5.89 -4.35
CA ILE A 49 -0.69 -6.32 -3.69
C ILE A 49 -1.37 -5.14 -2.99
N ILE A 50 -0.61 -4.29 -2.29
CA ILE A 50 -1.16 -3.11 -1.60
C ILE A 50 -1.75 -2.11 -2.61
N ASN A 51 -1.09 -1.88 -3.75
CA ASN A 51 -1.60 -0.99 -4.79
C ASN A 51 -2.91 -1.47 -5.41
N LEU A 52 -3.20 -2.78 -5.38
CA LEU A 52 -4.46 -3.33 -5.89
C LEU A 52 -5.63 -3.26 -4.89
N VAL A 53 -5.40 -2.80 -3.66
CA VAL A 53 -6.47 -2.58 -2.68
C VAL A 53 -7.42 -1.50 -3.20
N PRO A 54 -8.76 -1.65 -3.03
CA PRO A 54 -9.77 -0.71 -3.52
C PRO A 54 -9.81 0.58 -2.67
N LEU A 55 -8.68 1.28 -2.62
CA LEU A 55 -8.50 2.56 -1.94
C LEU A 55 -8.39 3.67 -2.99
N PRO A 56 -9.16 4.76 -2.87
CA PRO A 56 -9.03 5.90 -3.77
C PRO A 56 -7.60 6.45 -3.73
N VAL A 57 -7.06 6.88 -4.89
CA VAL A 57 -5.66 7.30 -5.15
C VAL A 57 -4.68 6.16 -5.46
N LEU A 58 -4.98 4.91 -5.07
CA LEU A 58 -4.21 3.73 -5.48
C LEU A 58 -4.73 3.14 -6.80
N ASP A 59 -3.89 2.37 -7.49
CA ASP A 59 -4.22 1.70 -8.76
C ASP A 59 -5.50 0.85 -8.65
N GLY A 60 -5.70 0.17 -7.51
CA GLY A 60 -6.89 -0.63 -7.21
C GLY A 60 -8.16 0.21 -7.04
N GLY A 61 -8.04 1.47 -6.66
CA GLY A 61 -9.16 2.43 -6.65
C GLY A 61 -9.64 2.75 -8.06
N HIS A 62 -8.70 2.94 -9.01
CA HIS A 62 -9.05 3.10 -10.42
C HIS A 62 -9.69 1.82 -10.98
N LEU A 63 -9.14 0.67 -10.62
CA LEU A 63 -9.66 -0.63 -11.04
C LEU A 63 -11.09 -0.85 -10.50
N LEU A 64 -11.37 -0.40 -9.27
CA LEU A 64 -12.71 -0.38 -8.71
C LEU A 64 -13.66 0.50 -9.51
N PHE A 65 -13.25 1.72 -9.89
CA PHE A 65 -14.09 2.60 -10.72
C PHE A 65 -14.41 1.96 -12.07
N LEU A 66 -13.41 1.37 -12.74
CA LEU A 66 -13.61 0.65 -14.00
C LEU A 66 -14.57 -0.54 -13.85
N LEU A 67 -14.49 -1.28 -12.74
CA LEU A 67 -15.44 -2.36 -12.45
C LEU A 67 -16.86 -1.82 -12.25
N ILE A 68 -17.01 -0.71 -11.52
CA ILE A 68 -18.30 -0.05 -11.32
C ILE A 68 -18.87 0.44 -12.66
N GLU A 69 -18.05 1.06 -13.51
CA GLU A 69 -18.46 1.53 -14.84
C GLU A 69 -18.92 0.38 -15.73
N LYS A 70 -18.20 -0.75 -15.69
CA LYS A 70 -18.58 -1.96 -16.43
C LYS A 70 -19.93 -2.52 -15.99
N ILE A 71 -20.24 -2.49 -14.69
CA ILE A 71 -21.52 -2.97 -14.14
C ILE A 71 -22.64 -1.95 -14.41
N LYS A 72 -22.36 -0.66 -14.23
CA LYS A 72 -23.32 0.44 -14.40
C LYS A 72 -23.63 0.72 -15.86
N GLY A 73 -22.75 0.33 -16.79
CA GLY A 73 -22.90 0.57 -18.23
C GLY A 73 -22.62 2.01 -18.66
N GLY A 74 -21.98 2.82 -17.80
CA GLY A 74 -21.67 4.22 -18.06
C GLY A 74 -20.69 4.80 -17.04
N PRO A 75 -20.08 5.95 -17.34
CA PRO A 75 -18.99 6.51 -16.55
C PRO A 75 -19.44 6.84 -15.11
N VAL A 76 -18.51 6.70 -14.16
CA VAL A 76 -18.68 7.21 -12.79
C VAL A 76 -18.54 8.74 -12.87
N SER A 77 -19.45 9.46 -12.20
CA SER A 77 -19.46 10.92 -12.27
C SER A 77 -18.18 11.51 -11.69
N GLU A 78 -17.64 12.54 -12.36
CA GLU A 78 -16.42 13.25 -11.93
C GLU A 78 -16.49 13.70 -10.48
N ARG A 79 -17.64 14.23 -10.04
CA ARG A 79 -17.86 14.64 -8.64
C ARG A 79 -17.63 13.50 -7.63
N VAL A 80 -18.00 12.27 -7.98
CA VAL A 80 -17.80 11.10 -7.09
C VAL A 80 -16.34 10.67 -7.10
N GLN A 81 -15.68 10.70 -8.25
CA GLN A 81 -14.24 10.40 -8.34
C GLN A 81 -13.42 11.43 -7.56
N ASP A 82 -13.66 12.73 -7.77
CA ASP A 82 -12.97 13.82 -7.07
C ASP A 82 -13.15 13.74 -5.56
N PHE A 83 -14.38 13.50 -5.09
CA PHE A 83 -14.65 13.34 -3.68
C PHE A 83 -13.91 12.12 -3.09
N SER A 84 -13.91 11.01 -3.83
CA SER A 84 -13.19 9.80 -3.43
C SER A 84 -11.68 10.03 -3.37
N TYR A 85 -11.07 10.66 -4.38
CA TYR A 85 -9.64 11.00 -4.37
C TYR A 85 -9.29 11.96 -3.25
N ARG A 86 -10.16 12.93 -2.93
CA ARG A 86 -9.92 13.87 -1.83
C ARG A 86 -9.91 13.16 -0.48
N ILE A 87 -10.86 12.25 -0.24
CA ILE A 87 -10.87 11.44 0.99
C ILE A 87 -9.66 10.50 1.01
N GLY A 88 -9.39 9.80 -0.09
CA GLY A 88 -8.28 8.85 -0.20
C GLY A 88 -6.92 9.50 0.02
N SER A 89 -6.70 10.70 -0.53
CA SER A 89 -5.44 11.44 -0.36
C SER A 89 -5.24 11.90 1.08
N ILE A 90 -6.28 12.42 1.75
CA ILE A 90 -6.20 12.77 3.18
C ILE A 90 -5.89 11.53 4.02
N ALA A 91 -6.58 10.42 3.76
CA ALA A 91 -6.35 9.16 4.46
C ALA A 91 -4.92 8.62 4.23
N LEU A 92 -4.42 8.68 2.99
CA LEU A 92 -3.04 8.29 2.65
C LEU A 92 -2.00 9.15 3.37
N VAL A 93 -2.16 10.47 3.37
CA VAL A 93 -1.24 11.38 4.06
C VAL A 93 -1.22 11.08 5.57
N LEU A 94 -2.39 10.84 6.17
CA LEU A 94 -2.47 10.46 7.58
C LEU A 94 -1.79 9.12 7.85
N LEU A 95 -2.03 8.10 7.01
CA LEU A 95 -1.39 6.79 7.12
C LEU A 95 0.14 6.87 6.94
N MET A 96 0.62 7.67 5.97
CA MET A 96 2.05 7.92 5.78
C MET A 96 2.65 8.61 7.00
N GLY A 97 1.97 9.62 7.55
CA GLY A 97 2.38 10.29 8.78
C GLY A 97 2.47 9.33 9.97
N LEU A 98 1.47 8.46 10.15
CA LEU A 98 1.45 7.43 11.19
C LEU A 98 2.56 6.39 10.99
N ALA A 99 2.80 5.95 9.75
CA ALA A 99 3.85 5.00 9.42
C ALA A 99 5.23 5.57 9.74
N LEU A 100 5.50 6.81 9.32
CA LEU A 100 6.74 7.52 9.65
C LEU A 100 6.90 7.72 11.16
N PHE A 101 5.84 8.17 11.85
CA PHE A 101 5.88 8.34 13.31
C PHE A 101 6.20 7.04 14.04
N ASN A 102 5.56 5.93 13.63
CA ASN A 102 5.84 4.61 14.20
C ASN A 102 7.24 4.10 13.85
N ASP A 103 7.76 4.40 12.66
CA ASP A 103 9.15 4.09 12.30
C ASP A 103 10.14 4.86 13.19
N PHE A 104 9.93 6.16 13.40
CA PHE A 104 10.76 6.98 14.29
C PHE A 104 10.66 6.54 15.76
N SER A 105 9.49 6.13 16.22
CA SER A 105 9.30 5.64 17.60
C SER A 105 9.91 4.25 17.85
N ARG A 106 10.28 3.52 16.80
CA ARG A 106 10.92 2.19 16.90
C ARG A 106 12.43 2.22 16.85
N LEU A 107 13.01 3.31 16.35
CA LEU A 107 14.43 3.63 16.45
C LEU A 107 14.79 3.95 17.90
#